data_AF-A0AA88RE71-F1
#
_entry.id   AF-A0AA88RE71-F1
#
_cell.length_a   1.000
_cell.length_b   1.000
_cell.length_c   1.000
_cell.angle_alpha   90.00
_cell.angle_beta   90.00
_cell.angle_gamma   90.00
#
_symmetry.space_group_name_H-M   'P 1'
#
loop_
_entity.id
_entity.type
_entity.pdbx_description
1 polymer ?
#
loop_
_entity_poly.entity_id
_entity_poly.type
_entity_poly.pdbx_seq_one_letter_code
_entity_poly.pdbx_strand_id
1 'polypeptide(L)'
;MFLRRFSRPLMLSARVKETTGIVGLEVVPNAREVLIGLYGRTLKEIQAVPEDEGYRKAVESFTRHRLKVCQEEQDWEGIEKRLGCGQVT
;
A
#
# COMPACT_ATOMS: atom_id res chain seq x y z
N MET A 1 14.15 -13.54 -47.40
CA MET A 1 13.07 -12.72 -46.78
C MET A 1 13.09 -12.96 -45.27
N PHE A 2 13.73 -12.07 -44.51
CA PHE A 2 13.75 -12.13 -43.04
C PHE A 2 12.69 -11.17 -42.50
N LEU A 3 11.59 -11.69 -41.98
CA LEU A 3 10.59 -10.91 -41.25
C LEU A 3 11.12 -10.67 -39.83
N ARG A 4 11.65 -9.47 -39.59
CA ARG A 4 11.98 -8.99 -38.25
C ARG A 4 10.70 -8.77 -37.46
N ARG A 5 10.45 -9.65 -36.48
CA ARG A 5 9.43 -9.46 -35.45
C ARG A 5 9.81 -8.22 -34.63
N PHE A 6 9.13 -7.10 -34.86
CA PHE A 6 9.16 -5.98 -33.93
C PHE A 6 8.40 -6.41 -32.67
N SER A 7 9.13 -6.93 -31.69
CA SER A 7 8.64 -7.04 -30.32
C SER A 7 8.51 -5.62 -29.78
N ARG A 8 7.30 -5.05 -29.85
CA ARG A 8 6.97 -3.86 -29.05
C ARG A 8 7.25 -4.18 -27.58
N PRO A 9 8.06 -3.39 -26.85
CA PRO A 9 8.14 -3.57 -25.42
C PRO A 9 6.75 -3.29 -24.85
N LEU A 10 6.19 -4.26 -24.14
CA LEU A 10 4.98 -4.07 -23.34
C LEU A 10 5.38 -3.12 -22.20
N MET A 11 5.30 -1.81 -22.44
CA MET A 11 5.28 -0.86 -21.33
C MET A 11 3.95 -1.07 -20.62
N LEU A 12 3.97 -1.91 -19.58
CA LEU A 12 2.93 -1.89 -18.55
C LEU A 12 3.03 -0.52 -17.88
N SER A 13 2.26 0.45 -18.39
CA SER A 13 2.02 1.69 -17.66
C SER A 13 1.33 1.33 -16.35
N ALA A 14 2.08 1.23 -15.27
CA ALA A 14 1.52 1.21 -13.92
C ALA A 14 0.57 2.41 -13.83
N ARG A 15 -0.70 2.16 -13.51
CA ARG A 15 -1.71 3.22 -13.41
C ARG A 15 -1.36 4.10 -12.21
N VAL A 16 -0.81 5.28 -12.47
CA VAL A 16 -0.47 6.26 -11.43
C VAL A 16 -1.72 7.03 -11.06
N LYS A 17 -1.92 7.27 -9.76
CA LYS A 17 -2.99 8.12 -9.25
C LYS A 17 -2.64 9.59 -9.54
N GLU A 18 -3.50 10.33 -10.23
CA GLU A 18 -3.21 11.71 -10.63
C GLU A 18 -3.58 12.73 -9.55
N THR A 19 -4.67 12.49 -8.83
CA THR A 19 -5.16 13.36 -7.76
C THR A 19 -5.93 12.54 -6.73
N THR A 20 -5.95 13.01 -5.49
CA THR A 20 -6.82 12.48 -4.43
C THR A 20 -8.23 13.08 -4.49
N GLY A 21 -8.42 14.18 -5.23
CA GLY A 21 -9.67 14.96 -5.21
C GLY A 21 -9.93 15.69 -3.90
N ILE A 22 -8.99 15.66 -2.94
CA ILE A 22 -9.09 16.31 -1.62
C ILE A 22 -8.07 17.44 -1.57
N VAL A 23 -8.53 18.66 -1.31
CA VAL A 23 -7.67 19.84 -1.23
C VAL A 23 -6.66 19.67 -0.08
N GLY A 24 -5.38 19.92 -0.36
CA GLY A 24 -4.30 19.83 0.62
C GLY A 24 -3.80 18.42 0.89
N LEU A 25 -4.27 17.41 0.16
CA LEU A 25 -3.81 16.02 0.28
C LEU A 25 -3.16 15.57 -1.03
N GLU A 26 -1.83 15.57 -1.05
CA GLU A 26 -1.04 15.20 -2.23
C GLU A 26 -1.02 13.69 -2.47
N VAL A 27 -0.78 13.29 -3.71
CA VAL A 27 -0.57 11.88 -4.07
C VAL A 27 0.90 11.51 -3.83
N VAL A 28 1.12 10.39 -3.15
CA VAL A 28 2.41 9.73 -2.95
C VAL A 28 2.58 8.65 -4.02
N PRO A 29 3.50 8.82 -4.99
CA PRO A 29 3.65 7.87 -6.11
C PRO A 29 4.00 6.45 -5.69
N ASN A 30 4.69 6.28 -4.55
CA ASN A 30 5.09 5.01 -3.98
C ASN A 30 4.35 4.68 -2.68
N ALA A 31 3.06 5.04 -2.58
CA ALA A 31 2.23 4.86 -1.39
C ALA A 31 2.33 3.44 -0.78
N ARG A 32 2.34 2.39 -1.60
CA ARG A 32 2.48 1.00 -1.15
C ARG A 32 3.75 0.77 -0.33
N GLU A 33 4.90 1.19 -0.84
CA GLU A 33 6.19 1.00 -0.17
C GLU A 33 6.25 1.79 1.14
N VAL A 34 5.74 3.02 1.10
CA VAL A 34 5.64 3.90 2.27
C VAL A 34 4.75 3.26 3.35
N LEU A 35 3.58 2.73 2.97
CA LEU A 35 2.66 2.04 3.89
C LEU A 35 3.29 0.79 4.51
N ILE A 36 3.98 -0.03 3.71
CA ILE A 36 4.71 -1.21 4.23
C ILE A 36 5.75 -0.77 5.27
N GLY A 37 6.53 0.28 4.98
CA GLY A 37 7.51 0.83 5.90
C GLY A 37 6.89 1.42 7.17
N LEU A 38 5.76 2.12 7.05
CA LEU A 38 5.01 2.67 8.19
C LEU A 38 4.45 1.55 9.08
N TYR A 39 3.78 0.55 8.52
CA TYR A 39 3.24 -0.56 9.30
C TYR A 39 4.34 -1.38 9.97
N GLY A 40 5.47 -1.59 9.30
CA GLY A 40 6.65 -2.21 9.92
C GLY A 40 7.17 -1.43 11.12
N ARG A 41 7.24 -0.09 11.02
CA ARG A 41 7.61 0.78 12.15
C ARG A 41 6.58 0.72 13.28
N THR A 42 5.29 0.81 12.97
CA THR A 42 4.21 0.69 13.96
C THR A 42 4.29 -0.63 14.74
N LEU A 43 4.51 -1.76 14.06
CA LEU A 43 4.64 -3.07 14.72
C LEU A 43 5.91 -3.19 15.58
N LYS A 44 6.94 -2.40 15.29
CA LYS A 44 8.14 -2.34 16.11
C LYS A 44 7.93 -1.47 17.34
N GLU A 45 7.34 -0.28 17.17
CA GLU A 45 7.12 0.68 18.25
C GLU A 45 6.07 0.21 19.26
N ILE A 46 5.03 -0.49 18.81
CA ILE A 46 3.97 -1.01 19.70
C ILE A 46 4.49 -2.03 20.72
N GLN A 47 5.67 -2.62 20.50
CA GLN A 47 6.31 -3.55 21.44
C GLN A 47 6.65 -2.89 22.78
N ALA A 48 6.73 -1.56 22.83
CA ALA A 48 6.91 -0.81 24.07
C ALA A 48 5.69 -0.87 25.00
N VAL A 49 4.50 -1.20 24.47
CA VAL A 49 3.27 -1.37 25.24
C VAL A 49 3.16 -2.84 25.72
N PRO A 50 2.74 -3.12 26.96
CA PRO A 50 2.54 -4.49 27.43
C PRO A 50 1.57 -5.30 26.56
N GLU A 51 1.81 -6.61 26.40
CA GLU A 51 1.05 -7.50 25.50
C GLU A 51 -0.43 -7.65 25.85
N ASP A 52 -0.76 -7.52 27.13
CA ASP A 52 -2.13 -7.76 27.59
C ASP A 52 -3.05 -6.55 27.37
N GLU A 53 -2.47 -5.39 27.05
CA GLU A 53 -3.21 -4.16 26.80
C GLU A 53 -4.10 -4.30 25.55
N GLY A 54 -5.38 -3.96 25.71
CA GLY A 54 -6.36 -3.98 24.62
C GLY A 54 -5.92 -3.09 23.45
N TYR A 55 -5.25 -1.99 23.74
CA TYR A 55 -4.65 -1.11 22.73
C TYR A 55 -3.63 -1.83 21.86
N ARG A 56 -2.66 -2.54 22.46
CA ARG A 56 -1.63 -3.29 21.71
C ARG A 56 -2.26 -4.36 20.83
N LYS A 57 -3.20 -5.14 21.38
CA LYS A 57 -3.91 -6.18 20.63
C LYS A 57 -4.65 -5.62 19.41
N ALA A 58 -5.33 -4.48 19.57
CA ALA A 58 -6.03 -3.81 18.49
C ALA A 58 -5.05 -3.32 17.42
N VAL A 59 -4.02 -2.57 17.82
CA VAL A 59 -3.00 -2.02 16.90
C VAL A 59 -2.32 -3.12 16.12
N GLU A 60 -1.87 -4.19 16.77
CA GLU A 60 -1.24 -5.31 16.07
C GLU A 60 -2.20 -5.98 15.07
N SER A 61 -3.46 -6.21 15.47
CA SER A 61 -4.45 -6.89 14.64
C SER A 61 -4.69 -6.15 13.32
N PHE A 62 -5.10 -4.88 13.37
CA PHE A 62 -5.40 -4.14 12.13
C PHE A 62 -4.13 -3.79 11.35
N THR A 63 -3.00 -3.55 12.02
CA THR A 63 -1.74 -3.22 11.34
C THR A 63 -1.22 -4.41 10.55
N ARG A 64 -1.26 -5.63 11.11
CA ARG A 64 -0.87 -6.86 10.40
C ARG A 64 -1.79 -7.13 9.22
N HIS A 65 -3.11 -6.92 9.39
CA HIS A 65 -4.06 -7.07 8.29
C HIS A 65 -3.75 -6.10 7.14
N ARG A 66 -3.58 -4.80 7.44
CA ARG A 66 -3.28 -3.78 6.44
C ARG A 66 -1.94 -3.99 5.76
N LEU A 67 -0.91 -4.39 6.51
CA LEU A 67 0.41 -4.75 5.99
C LEU A 67 0.31 -5.91 4.99
N LYS A 68 -0.42 -6.97 5.35
CA LYS A 68 -0.63 -8.13 4.48
C LYS A 68 -1.28 -7.73 3.15
N VAL A 69 -2.33 -6.91 3.19
CA VAL A 69 -2.98 -6.42 1.95
C VAL A 69 -2.01 -5.60 1.10
N CYS A 70 -1.20 -4.72 1.70
CA CYS A 70 -0.21 -3.94 0.95
C CYS A 70 0.92 -4.80 0.35
N GLN A 71 1.22 -5.95 0.95
CA GLN A 71 2.19 -6.90 0.41
C GLN A 71 1.62 -7.69 -0.77
N GLU A 72 0.37 -8.13 -0.67
CA GLU A 72 -0.32 -8.94 -1.67
C GLU A 72 -0.74 -8.14 -2.92
N GLU A 73 -1.25 -6.93 -2.74
CA GLU A 73 -1.69 -6.08 -3.85
C GLU A 73 -0.54 -5.22 -4.40
N GLN A 74 -0.49 -5.08 -5.72
CA GLN A 74 0.50 -4.24 -6.41
C GLN A 74 -0.05 -2.85 -6.72
N ASP A 75 -1.35 -2.76 -7.01
CA ASP A 75 -2.03 -1.52 -7.42
C ASP A 75 -2.77 -0.87 -6.24
N TRP A 76 -2.76 0.46 -6.22
CA TRP A 76 -3.42 1.26 -5.17
C TRP A 76 -4.94 1.03 -5.12
N GLU A 77 -5.61 0.85 -6.26
CA GLU A 77 -7.05 0.53 -6.32
C GLU A 77 -7.36 -0.80 -5.60
N GLY A 78 -6.52 -1.82 -5.80
CA GLY A 78 -6.67 -3.12 -5.14
C GLY A 78 -6.54 -2.99 -3.63
N ILE A 79 -5.57 -2.19 -3.17
CA ILE A 79 -5.37 -1.89 -1.75
C ILE A 79 -6.60 -1.16 -1.18
N GLU A 80 -7.06 -0.07 -1.83
CA GLU A 80 -8.22 0.71 -1.37
C GLU A 80 -9.49 -0.14 -1.27
N LYS A 81 -9.76 -0.96 -2.30
CA LYS A 81 -10.93 -1.83 -2.36
C LYS A 81 -10.91 -2.89 -1.27
N ARG A 82 -9.76 -3.52 -1.02
CA ARG A 82 -9.62 -4.59 -0.02
C ARG A 82 -9.62 -4.04 1.40
N LEU A 83 -9.04 -2.88 1.63
CA LEU A 83 -9.02 -2.26 2.96
C LEU A 83 -10.34 -1.58 3.32
N GLY A 84 -11.08 -1.05 2.34
CA GLY A 84 -12.34 -0.35 2.59
C GLY A 84 -12.19 0.87 3.51
N CYS A 85 -10.99 1.44 3.60
CA CYS A 85 -10.62 2.51 4.53
C CYS A 85 -10.41 3.87 3.84
N GLY A 86 -11.04 4.08 2.68
CA GLY A 86 -10.85 5.28 1.87
C GLY A 86 -9.58 5.19 1.01
N GLN A 87 -8.96 6.35 0.77
CA GLN A 87 -7.88 6.48 -0.21
C GLN A 87 -6.50 6.14 0.39
N VAL A 88 -5.67 5.47 -0.40
CA VAL A 88 -4.23 5.46 -0.16
C VAL A 88 -3.63 6.68 -0.84
N THR A 89 -2.90 7.47 -0.07
CA THR A 89 -2.29 8.71 -0.53
C THR A 89 -0.82 8.51 -0.64
#